data_AF-A0AAV5S121-F1
#
_entry.id   AF-A0AAV5S121-F1
#
_cell.length_a   1.000
_cell.length_b   1.000
_cell.length_c   1.000
_cell.angle_alpha   90.00
_cell.angle_beta   90.00
_cell.angle_gamma   90.00
#
_symmetry.space_group_name_H-M   'P 1'
#
loop_
_entity.id
_entity.type
_entity.pdbx_description
1 polymer ?
#
loop_
_entity_poly.entity_id
_entity_poly.type
_entity_poly.pdbx_seq_one_letter_code
_entity_poly.pdbx_strand_id
1 'polypeptide(L)'
;MNNNNTRTNDERSEFLSGIAAMNVLEQPMRRAQIDILKEGGPAALAAALQRPKKKNNRRHKGARQILSDETKRINAILEQEQQKHEEDPAYVRRVPQVTTFNVSAPPSVRPVKHYCDITGLSGPYTSPTNNIRYHNSEIFQFIVKPMTPGVDQEYLKLRGANFVLK
;
A
#
# COMPACT_ATOMS: atom_id res chain seq x y z
N MET A 1 44.37 13.80 51.92
CA MET A 1 43.72 12.90 50.95
C MET A 1 43.57 13.65 49.64
N ASN A 2 44.41 13.35 48.63
CA ASN A 2 44.41 14.05 47.35
C ASN A 2 43.62 13.23 46.32
N ASN A 3 42.45 13.74 45.92
CA ASN A 3 41.59 13.13 44.91
C ASN A 3 41.79 13.81 43.55
N ASN A 4 42.69 13.26 42.72
CA ASN A 4 42.83 13.67 41.32
C ASN A 4 42.61 12.47 40.41
N ASN A 5 41.35 12.11 40.12
CA ASN A 5 41.07 11.23 38.98
C ASN A 5 39.64 11.36 38.44
N THR A 6 39.30 12.55 37.96
CA THR A 6 38.14 12.74 37.08
C THR A 6 38.60 13.35 35.77
N ARG A 7 39.39 12.59 34.99
CA ARG A 7 39.53 12.91 33.57
C ARG A 7 38.15 12.78 32.94
N THR A 8 37.64 13.87 32.39
CA THR A 8 36.36 13.87 31.67
C THR A 8 36.47 12.95 30.45
N ASN A 9 35.33 12.44 29.97
CA ASN A 9 35.31 11.57 28.78
C ASN A 9 35.95 12.25 27.56
N ASP A 10 35.88 13.58 27.51
CA ASP A 10 36.47 14.40 26.45
C ASP A 10 38.01 14.36 26.48
N GLU A 11 38.63 14.56 27.64
CA GLU A 11 40.10 14.46 27.79
C GLU A 11 40.63 13.06 27.47
N ARG A 12 39.86 12.02 27.82
CA ARG A 12 40.18 10.63 27.45
C ARG A 12 40.07 10.40 25.95
N SER A 13 39.09 11.03 25.30
CA SER A 13 38.91 10.93 23.84
C SER A 13 40.01 11.67 23.08
N GLU A 14 40.45 12.82 23.57
CA GLU A 14 41.56 13.59 23.00
C GLU A 14 42.90 12.86 23.17
N PHE A 15 43.13 12.24 24.33
CA PHE A 15 44.31 11.41 24.55
C PHE A 15 44.34 10.18 23.63
N LEU A 16 43.20 9.50 23.45
CA LEU A 16 43.09 8.36 22.54
C LEU A 16 43.20 8.78 21.07
N SER A 17 42.71 9.96 20.68
CA SER A 17 42.89 10.49 19.32
C SER A 17 44.34 10.85 19.03
N GLY A 18 45.05 11.42 20.00
CA GLY A 18 46.48 11.71 19.91
C GLY A 18 47.34 10.45 19.75
N ILE A 19 47.02 9.38 20.50
CA ILE A 19 47.68 8.07 20.35
C ILE A 19 47.34 7.45 18.99
N ALA A 20 46.09 7.55 18.53
CA ALA A 20 45.67 7.02 17.23
C ALA A 20 46.36 7.75 16.06
N ALA A 21 46.60 9.06 16.18
CA ALA A 21 47.34 9.84 15.18
C ALA A 21 48.82 9.42 15.09
N MET A 22 49.43 9.02 16.21
CA MET A 22 50.82 8.55 16.25
C MET A 22 51.00 7.10 15.73
N ASN A 23 49.93 6.30 15.71
CA ASN A 23 49.94 4.87 15.32
C ASN A 23 49.27 4.60 13.97
N VAL A 24 49.30 5.56 13.04
CA VAL A 24 48.91 5.30 11.65
C VAL A 24 50.05 4.54 10.97
N LEU A 25 50.11 3.23 11.17
CA LEU A 25 50.76 2.35 10.20
C LEU A 25 49.98 2.53 8.90
N GLU A 26 50.60 3.17 7.89
CA GLU A 26 50.01 3.29 6.57
C GLU A 26 49.70 1.88 6.06
N GLN A 27 48.43 1.49 6.11
CA GLN A 27 48.02 0.24 5.52
C GLN A 27 48.26 0.36 4.02
N PRO A 28 49.03 -0.56 3.39
CA PRO A 28 49.32 -0.44 1.98
C PRO A 28 48.00 -0.49 1.21
N MET A 29 47.78 0.55 0.40
CA MET A 29 46.61 0.65 -0.48
C MET A 29 46.54 -0.60 -1.34
N ARG A 30 45.35 -1.20 -1.46
CA ARG A 30 45.18 -2.37 -2.33
C ARG A 30 45.54 -1.98 -3.75
N ARG A 31 46.12 -2.90 -4.53
CA ARG A 31 46.60 -2.63 -5.90
C ARG A 31 45.58 -1.89 -6.79
N ALA A 32 44.31 -2.28 -6.72
CA ALA A 32 43.22 -1.60 -7.44
C ALA A 32 43.02 -0.13 -7.03
N GLN A 33 43.25 0.23 -5.77
CA GLN A 33 43.16 1.62 -5.31
C GLN A 33 44.36 2.45 -5.82
N ILE A 34 45.54 1.83 -5.94
CA ILE A 34 46.72 2.46 -6.51
C ILE A 34 46.49 2.75 -8.00
N ASP A 35 45.91 1.81 -8.73
CA ASP A 35 45.62 1.96 -10.16
C ASP A 35 44.59 3.09 -10.39
N ILE A 36 43.53 3.15 -9.56
CA ILE A 36 42.54 4.25 -9.59
C ILE A 36 43.19 5.60 -9.25
N LEU A 37 44.11 5.65 -8.28
CA LEU A 37 44.80 6.88 -7.90
C LEU A 37 45.74 7.38 -9.02
N LYS A 38 46.36 6.44 -9.77
CA LYS A 38 47.26 6.74 -10.89
C LYS A 38 46.52 7.25 -12.12
N GLU A 39 45.36 6.66 -12.44
CA GLU A 39 44.61 7.01 -13.65
C GLU A 39 43.61 8.15 -13.42
N GLY A 40 43.00 8.24 -12.22
CA GLY A 40 41.89 9.16 -11.93
C GLY A 40 42.16 10.22 -10.85
N GLY A 41 43.36 10.22 -10.25
CA GLY A 41 43.74 11.17 -9.21
C GLY A 41 43.01 10.97 -7.86
N PRO A 42 43.31 11.80 -6.85
CA PRO A 42 42.83 11.60 -5.47
C PRO A 42 41.32 11.78 -5.32
N ALA A 43 40.68 12.58 -6.19
CA ALA A 43 39.24 12.80 -6.18
C ALA A 43 38.45 11.55 -6.64
N ALA A 44 38.95 10.81 -7.63
CA ALA A 44 38.30 9.59 -8.12
C ALA A 44 38.38 8.46 -7.09
N LEU A 45 39.51 8.32 -6.39
CA LEU A 45 39.63 7.38 -5.29
C LEU A 45 38.65 7.72 -4.16
N ALA A 46 38.55 9.00 -3.78
CA ALA A 46 37.62 9.44 -2.75
C ALA A 46 36.16 9.17 -3.12
N ALA A 47 35.78 9.37 -4.38
CA ALA A 47 34.45 9.03 -4.89
C ALA A 47 34.19 7.52 -4.90
N ALA A 48 35.18 6.70 -5.30
CA ALA A 48 35.06 5.24 -5.30
C ALA A 48 34.90 4.64 -3.89
N LEU A 49 35.46 5.30 -2.87
CA LEU A 49 35.33 4.91 -1.47
C LEU A 49 34.02 5.40 -0.82
N GLN A 50 33.36 6.39 -1.40
CA GLN A 50 32.06 6.87 -0.94
C GLN A 50 30.95 5.88 -1.33
N ARG A 51 30.76 4.85 -0.49
CA ARG A 51 29.58 3.98 -0.58
C ARG A 51 28.32 4.84 -0.36
N PRO A 52 27.30 4.78 -1.23
CA PRO A 52 26.07 5.54 -1.01
C PRO A 52 25.45 5.12 0.32
N LYS A 53 25.24 6.08 1.22
CA LYS A 53 24.63 5.81 2.53
C LYS A 53 23.25 5.21 2.30
N LYS A 54 23.09 3.91 2.62
CA LYS A 54 21.80 3.23 2.57
C LYS A 54 20.86 3.99 3.50
N LYS A 55 19.84 4.66 2.95
CA LYS A 55 18.85 5.38 3.76
C LYS A 55 18.16 4.36 4.65
N ASN A 56 18.33 4.53 5.96
CA ASN A 56 17.64 3.72 6.95
C ASN A 56 16.17 4.09 6.93
N ASN A 57 15.36 3.37 6.14
CA ASN A 57 13.91 3.46 6.19
C ASN A 57 13.39 2.84 7.51
N ARG A 58 13.70 3.47 8.65
CA ARG A 58 13.09 3.18 9.95
C ARG A 58 11.73 3.87 10.10
N ARG A 59 11.02 4.09 9.00
CA ARG A 59 9.61 4.45 9.09
C ARG A 59 8.85 3.15 9.12
N HIS A 60 8.08 2.94 10.18
CA HIS A 60 7.10 1.86 10.20
C HIS A 60 6.19 2.05 8.98
N LYS A 61 6.06 1.00 8.17
CA LYS A 61 5.14 1.03 7.04
C LYS A 61 3.73 1.10 7.61
N GLY A 62 2.87 1.91 6.99
CA GLY A 62 1.46 1.91 7.35
C GLY A 62 0.84 0.54 7.05
N ALA A 63 -0.18 0.13 7.82
CA ALA A 63 -0.82 -1.18 7.64
C ALA A 63 -1.28 -1.43 6.19
N ARG A 64 -1.84 -0.41 5.53
CA ARG A 64 -2.22 -0.48 4.10
C ARG A 64 -1.05 -0.80 3.17
N GLN A 65 0.11 -0.21 3.44
CA GLN A 65 1.32 -0.43 2.64
C GLN A 65 1.87 -1.84 2.86
N ILE A 66 1.85 -2.33 4.10
CA ILE A 66 2.24 -3.71 4.42
C ILE A 66 1.34 -4.68 3.65
N LEU A 67 0.02 -4.52 3.73
CA LEU A 67 -0.94 -5.35 3.00
C LEU A 67 -0.68 -5.34 1.48
N SER A 68 -0.37 -4.17 0.89
CA SER A 68 -0.05 -4.08 -0.54
C SER A 68 1.28 -4.74 -0.93
N ASP A 69 2.25 -4.73 -0.03
CA ASP A 69 3.54 -5.40 -0.27
C ASP A 69 3.41 -6.92 -0.13
N GLU A 70 2.56 -7.39 0.81
CA GLU A 70 2.22 -8.80 0.97
C GLU A 70 1.48 -9.35 -0.27
N THR A 71 0.50 -8.63 -0.82
CA THR A 71 -0.22 -9.09 -2.03
C THR A 71 0.71 -9.26 -3.22
N LYS A 72 1.63 -8.30 -3.44
CA LYS A 72 2.64 -8.38 -4.51
C LYS A 72 3.57 -9.57 -4.32
N ARG A 73 4.02 -9.81 -3.08
CA ARG A 73 4.92 -10.94 -2.77
C ARG A 73 4.23 -12.27 -3.01
N ILE A 74 2.98 -12.43 -2.55
CA ILE A 74 2.20 -13.65 -2.73
C ILE A 74 1.99 -13.93 -4.23
N ASN A 75 1.60 -12.93 -5.01
CA ASN A 75 1.39 -13.11 -6.45
C ASN A 75 2.68 -13.50 -7.18
N ALA A 76 3.82 -12.91 -6.83
CA ALA A 76 5.11 -13.29 -7.41
C ALA A 76 5.52 -14.72 -7.08
N ILE A 77 5.25 -15.20 -5.85
CA ILE A 77 5.49 -16.59 -5.46
C ILE A 77 4.60 -17.53 -6.28
N LEU A 78 3.31 -17.18 -6.44
CA LEU A 78 2.36 -17.96 -7.22
C LEU A 78 2.75 -18.03 -8.71
N GLU A 79 3.24 -16.94 -9.30
CA GLU A 79 3.73 -16.90 -10.68
C GLU A 79 4.97 -17.78 -10.87
N GLN A 80 5.91 -17.74 -9.92
CA GLN A 80 7.09 -18.62 -9.94
C GLN A 80 6.71 -20.11 -9.81
N GLU A 81 5.72 -20.44 -8.98
CA GLU A 81 5.18 -21.79 -8.89
C GLU A 81 4.49 -22.24 -10.18
N GLN A 82 3.81 -21.33 -10.89
CA GLN A 82 3.22 -21.62 -12.20
C GLN A 82 4.28 -21.92 -13.25
N GLN A 83 5.32 -21.08 -13.37
CA GLN A 83 6.41 -21.29 -14.34
C GLN A 83 7.15 -22.60 -14.10
N LYS A 84 7.30 -23.03 -12.83
CA LYS A 84 7.95 -24.30 -12.49
C LYS A 84 7.16 -25.54 -12.92
N HIS A 85 5.84 -25.45 -12.94
CA HIS A 85 4.94 -26.55 -13.28
C HIS A 85 4.30 -26.41 -14.67
N GLU A 86 4.77 -25.45 -15.48
CA GLU A 86 4.27 -25.20 -16.85
C GLU A 86 4.54 -26.39 -17.78
N GLU A 87 5.61 -27.14 -17.50
CA GLU A 87 6.05 -28.31 -18.28
C GLU A 87 5.36 -29.63 -17.84
N ASP A 88 4.62 -29.64 -16.72
CA ASP A 88 4.00 -30.83 -16.14
C ASP A 88 2.48 -30.89 -16.45
N PRO A 89 2.03 -31.65 -17.47
CA PRO A 89 0.61 -31.67 -17.87
C PRO A 89 -0.34 -32.31 -16.82
N ALA A 90 0.20 -32.96 -15.79
CA ALA A 90 -0.56 -33.56 -14.69
C ALA A 90 -0.74 -32.62 -13.48
N TYR A 91 -0.13 -31.42 -13.50
CA TYR A 91 -0.18 -30.51 -12.36
C TYR A 91 -1.53 -29.77 -12.27
N VAL A 92 -2.33 -30.13 -11.27
CA VAL A 92 -3.58 -29.43 -10.94
C VAL A 92 -3.30 -28.44 -9.80
N ARG A 93 -3.31 -27.15 -10.13
CA ARG A 93 -3.10 -26.07 -9.15
C ARG A 93 -4.17 -26.14 -8.04
N ARG A 94 -3.72 -26.31 -6.79
CA ARG A 94 -4.60 -26.46 -5.62
C ARG A 94 -5.23 -25.16 -5.12
N VAL A 95 -4.62 -24.01 -5.43
CA VAL A 95 -5.03 -22.69 -4.90
C VAL A 95 -5.25 -21.73 -6.07
N PRO A 96 -6.39 -21.03 -6.19
CA PRO A 96 -6.63 -20.04 -7.24
C PRO A 96 -5.72 -18.80 -7.12
N GLN A 97 -5.69 -17.94 -8.15
CA GLN A 97 -4.90 -16.71 -8.12
C GLN A 97 -5.50 -15.79 -7.05
N VAL A 98 -4.68 -15.28 -6.12
CA VAL A 98 -5.18 -14.48 -5.00
C VAL A 98 -5.47 -13.07 -5.51
N THR A 99 -6.71 -12.82 -5.94
CA THR A 99 -7.15 -11.50 -6.43
C THR A 99 -7.54 -10.54 -5.30
N THR A 100 -7.95 -11.04 -4.14
CA THR A 100 -8.31 -10.23 -2.97
C THR A 100 -7.75 -10.84 -1.68
N PHE A 101 -7.03 -10.04 -0.88
CA PHE A 101 -6.55 -10.44 0.46
C PHE A 101 -7.65 -10.32 1.53
N ASN A 102 -8.68 -9.52 1.28
CA ASN A 102 -9.85 -9.44 2.14
C ASN A 102 -10.80 -10.59 1.80
N VAL A 103 -11.30 -11.29 2.81
CA VAL A 103 -12.40 -12.27 2.68
C VAL A 103 -13.72 -11.49 2.55
N SER A 104 -13.80 -10.62 1.56
CA SER A 104 -15.06 -9.99 1.18
C SER A 104 -15.80 -10.94 0.24
N ALA A 105 -17.12 -11.05 0.44
CA ALA A 105 -17.95 -11.78 -0.51
C ALA A 105 -17.77 -11.18 -1.92
N PRO A 106 -17.69 -12.02 -2.97
CA PRO A 106 -17.68 -11.52 -4.34
C PRO A 106 -18.99 -10.74 -4.62
N PRO A 107 -18.99 -9.82 -5.60
CA PRO A 107 -20.21 -9.11 -5.97
C PRO A 107 -21.26 -10.09 -6.50
N SER A 108 -22.54 -9.76 -6.30
CA SER A 108 -23.65 -10.56 -6.82
C SER A 108 -23.67 -10.52 -8.35
N VAL A 109 -23.56 -11.69 -8.99
CA VAL A 109 -23.70 -11.87 -10.44
C VAL A 109 -25.18 -12.02 -10.86
N ARG A 110 -26.05 -12.35 -9.91
CA ARG A 110 -27.48 -12.56 -10.16
C ARG A 110 -28.17 -11.20 -10.38
N PRO A 111 -29.01 -11.05 -11.43
CA PRO A 111 -29.76 -9.83 -11.66
C PRO A 111 -30.71 -9.56 -10.49
N VAL A 112 -30.73 -8.31 -10.05
CA VAL A 112 -31.52 -7.86 -8.90
C VAL A 112 -32.98 -7.72 -9.31
N LYS A 113 -33.90 -8.23 -8.50
CA LYS A 113 -35.34 -7.98 -8.68
C LYS A 113 -35.68 -6.57 -8.21
N HIS A 114 -36.48 -5.86 -8.98
CA HIS A 114 -36.90 -4.51 -8.65
C HIS A 114 -38.27 -4.52 -7.98
N TYR A 115 -38.35 -3.83 -6.84
CA TYR A 115 -39.58 -3.63 -6.08
C TYR A 115 -39.88 -2.13 -5.98
N CYS A 116 -41.16 -1.81 -5.83
CA CYS A 116 -41.62 -0.45 -5.59
C CYS A 116 -41.13 0.02 -4.22
N ASP A 117 -40.54 1.22 -4.18
CA ASP A 117 -39.95 1.76 -2.95
C ASP A 117 -41.03 2.15 -1.91
N ILE A 118 -42.28 2.29 -2.34
CA ILE A 118 -43.42 2.73 -1.50
C ILE A 118 -44.23 1.52 -1.01
N THR A 119 -44.67 0.65 -1.93
CA THR A 119 -45.61 -0.44 -1.62
C THR A 119 -44.95 -1.80 -1.43
N GLY A 120 -43.70 -1.98 -1.85
CA GLY A 120 -42.99 -3.27 -1.82
C GLY A 120 -43.45 -4.30 -2.87
N LEU A 121 -44.44 -3.97 -3.70
CA LEU A 121 -44.85 -4.79 -4.85
C LEU A 121 -43.76 -4.78 -5.95
N SER A 122 -43.90 -5.60 -6.99
CA SER A 122 -42.99 -5.58 -8.15
C SER A 122 -42.88 -4.17 -8.74
N GLY A 123 -41.68 -3.64 -8.97
CA GLY A 123 -41.47 -2.26 -9.45
C GLY A 123 -40.89 -2.23 -10.86
N PRO A 124 -41.69 -2.48 -11.92
CA PRO A 124 -41.20 -2.51 -13.30
C PRO A 124 -40.84 -1.13 -13.85
N TYR A 125 -41.34 -0.04 -13.26
CA TYR A 125 -41.16 1.32 -13.78
C TYR A 125 -40.37 2.20 -12.81
N THR A 126 -39.64 3.17 -13.37
CA THR A 126 -38.86 4.16 -12.61
C THR A 126 -39.22 5.57 -13.07
N SER A 127 -39.42 6.50 -12.12
CA SER A 127 -39.71 7.90 -12.44
C SER A 127 -38.46 8.65 -12.89
N PRO A 128 -38.48 9.44 -13.97
CA PRO A 128 -37.31 10.19 -14.43
C PRO A 128 -36.92 11.35 -13.51
N THR A 129 -37.88 11.93 -12.80
CA THR A 129 -37.64 13.09 -11.92
C THR A 129 -37.06 12.68 -10.57
N ASN A 130 -37.67 11.67 -9.93
CA ASN A 130 -37.38 11.33 -8.52
C ASN A 130 -36.57 10.03 -8.38
N ASN A 131 -36.28 9.30 -9.47
CA ASN A 131 -35.61 7.99 -9.48
C ASN A 131 -36.25 6.90 -8.58
N ILE A 132 -37.52 7.08 -8.20
CA ILE A 132 -38.31 6.12 -7.43
C ILE A 132 -38.90 5.05 -8.35
N ARG A 133 -38.92 3.81 -7.86
CA ARG A 133 -39.56 2.67 -8.52
C ARG A 133 -41.03 2.56 -8.11
N TYR A 134 -41.90 2.35 -9.09
CA TYR A 134 -43.35 2.23 -8.88
C TYR A 134 -43.95 1.04 -9.64
N HIS A 135 -45.12 0.58 -9.17
CA HIS A 135 -45.80 -0.60 -9.73
C HIS A 135 -46.77 -0.25 -10.86
N ASN A 136 -47.69 0.69 -10.63
CA ASN A 136 -48.76 1.07 -11.55
C ASN A 136 -48.84 2.60 -11.74
N SER A 137 -49.67 3.02 -12.70
CA SER A 137 -49.90 4.43 -13.01
C SER A 137 -50.54 5.20 -11.86
N GLU A 138 -51.34 4.54 -11.02
CA GLU A 138 -52.00 5.15 -9.86
C GLU A 138 -50.98 5.62 -8.82
N ILE A 139 -50.03 4.75 -8.43
CA ILE A 139 -48.95 5.11 -7.52
C ILE A 139 -48.13 6.27 -8.09
N PHE A 140 -47.86 6.23 -9.41
CA PHE A 140 -47.16 7.32 -10.06
C PHE A 140 -47.91 8.65 -9.95
N GLN A 141 -49.20 8.65 -10.29
CA GLN A 141 -50.00 9.87 -10.36
C GLN A 141 -50.40 10.43 -8.98
N PHE A 142 -50.72 9.57 -8.02
CA PHE A 142 -51.18 9.98 -6.69
C PHE A 142 -50.06 10.23 -5.69
N ILE A 143 -48.93 9.51 -5.82
CA ILE A 143 -47.87 9.56 -4.83
C ILE A 143 -46.59 10.12 -5.44
N VAL A 144 -46.03 9.47 -6.48
CA VAL A 144 -44.69 9.80 -6.98
C VAL A 144 -44.62 11.19 -7.61
N LYS A 145 -45.62 11.58 -8.40
CA LYS A 145 -45.67 12.86 -9.11
C LYS A 145 -45.92 14.07 -8.19
N PRO A 146 -46.88 14.06 -7.25
CA PRO A 146 -47.11 15.17 -6.33
C PRO A 146 -46.18 15.16 -5.09
N MET A 147 -45.22 14.24 -5.00
CA MET A 147 -44.33 14.13 -3.85
C MET A 147 -43.48 15.40 -3.66
N THR A 148 -43.37 15.84 -2.41
CA THR A 148 -42.53 16.98 -2.03
C THR A 148 -41.04 16.64 -2.17
N PRO A 149 -40.21 17.55 -2.72
CA PRO A 149 -38.77 17.34 -2.77
C PRO A 149 -38.20 17.15 -1.34
N GLY A 150 -37.35 16.14 -1.16
CA GLY A 150 -36.77 15.73 0.12
C GLY A 150 -37.29 14.37 0.60
N VAL A 151 -38.60 14.12 0.46
CA VAL A 151 -39.22 12.83 0.82
C VAL A 151 -38.74 11.73 -0.12
N ASP A 152 -38.50 12.07 -1.38
CA ASP A 152 -37.90 11.19 -2.38
C ASP A 152 -36.55 10.63 -1.91
N GLN A 153 -35.72 11.50 -1.35
CA GLN A 153 -34.41 11.14 -0.85
C GLN A 153 -34.51 10.22 0.37
N GLU A 154 -35.51 10.40 1.24
CA GLU A 154 -35.74 9.49 2.37
C GLU A 154 -36.09 8.07 1.89
N TYR A 155 -36.99 7.93 0.91
CA TYR A 155 -37.28 6.62 0.30
C TYR A 155 -36.05 6.02 -0.39
N LEU A 156 -35.29 6.85 -1.13
CA LEU A 156 -34.05 6.40 -1.78
C LEU A 156 -32.99 5.98 -0.77
N LYS A 157 -32.96 6.59 0.43
CA LYS A 157 -32.03 6.25 1.51
C LYS A 157 -32.29 4.84 2.05
N LEU A 158 -33.55 4.43 2.17
CA LEU A 158 -33.91 3.06 2.56
C LEU A 158 -33.36 2.02 1.57
N ARG A 159 -33.40 2.34 0.27
CA ARG A 159 -32.80 1.51 -0.79
C ARG A 159 -31.27 1.60 -0.84
N GLY A 160 -30.67 2.62 -0.25
CA GLY A 160 -29.24 2.93 -0.37
C GLY A 160 -28.87 3.60 -1.71
N ALA A 161 -29.81 4.28 -2.37
CA ALA A 161 -29.63 4.97 -3.64
C ALA A 161 -29.75 6.50 -3.53
N ASN A 162 -29.48 7.06 -2.34
CA ASN A 162 -29.58 8.48 -2.04
C ASN A 162 -28.33 9.25 -2.48
N PHE A 163 -28.50 10.50 -2.92
CA PHE A 163 -27.40 11.39 -3.27
C PHE A 163 -27.02 12.29 -2.09
N VAL A 164 -25.85 12.04 -1.50
CA VAL A 164 -25.25 12.94 -0.49
C VAL A 164 -24.18 13.79 -1.16
N LEU A 165 -24.46 15.09 -1.31
CA LEU A 165 -23.45 16.07 -1.69
C LEU A 165 -22.50 16.29 -0.51
N LYS A 166 -21.19 16.23 -0.75
CA LYS A 166 -20.13 16.36 0.26
C LYS A 166 -19.27 17.59 0.00
#